data_AF-A0A267DHE9-F1
#
_entry.id   AF-A0A267DHE9-F1
#
_cell.length_a   1.000
_cell.length_b   1.000
_cell.length_c   1.000
_cell.angle_alpha   90.00
_cell.angle_beta   90.00
_cell.angle_gamma   90.00
#
_symmetry.space_group_name_H-M   'P 1'
#
loop_
_entity.id
_entity.type
_entity.pdbx_description
1 polymer ?
#
loop_
_entity_poly.entity_id
_entity_poly.type
_entity_poly.pdbx_seq_one_letter_code
_entity_poly.pdbx_strand_id
1 'polypeptide(L)'
;MEAWLRCPICLEIADQAMETSCCHQVHCRACVARVNRCAQCRHEPVRAEASALARRMIDSLPFKCPHCDRRGPRGEIREHEVACERRPIKCPAPDCQYQGLAPEFLLHLKDKHREALLRNADKCFA
;
A
#
# COMPACT_ATOMS: atom_id res chain seq x y z
N MET A 1 -8.10 -19.44 5.20
CA MET A 1 -7.79 -19.14 6.62
C MET A 1 -7.69 -17.64 6.90
N GLU A 2 -7.76 -16.74 5.90
CA GLU A 2 -7.50 -15.28 6.05
C GLU A 2 -8.77 -14.41 6.08
N ALA A 3 -9.96 -15.00 6.05
CA ALA A 3 -11.21 -14.26 5.80
C ALA A 3 -11.55 -13.24 6.92
N TRP A 4 -11.17 -13.52 8.16
CA TRP A 4 -11.41 -12.66 9.34
C TRP A 4 -10.45 -11.46 9.43
N LEU A 5 -9.38 -11.42 8.61
CA LEU A 5 -8.48 -10.28 8.46
C LEU A 5 -8.85 -9.35 7.30
N ARG A 6 -9.87 -9.72 6.52
CA ARG A 6 -10.35 -8.90 5.41
C ARG A 6 -11.32 -7.83 5.91
N CYS A 7 -11.16 -6.63 5.40
CA CYS A 7 -12.05 -5.52 5.64
C CYS A 7 -13.38 -5.75 4.90
N PRO A 8 -14.54 -5.76 5.57
CA PRO A 8 -15.85 -5.95 4.92
C PRO A 8 -16.23 -4.84 3.91
N ILE A 9 -15.50 -3.72 3.91
CA ILE A 9 -15.81 -2.56 3.06
C ILE A 9 -15.05 -2.66 1.73
N CYS A 10 -13.74 -2.90 1.76
CA CYS A 10 -12.92 -2.96 0.55
C CYS A 10 -12.55 -4.39 0.12
N LEU A 11 -12.91 -5.40 0.92
CA LEU A 11 -12.70 -6.84 0.66
C LEU A 11 -11.24 -7.32 0.61
N GLU A 12 -10.30 -6.39 0.82
CA GLU A 12 -8.87 -6.64 0.96
C GLU A 12 -8.47 -6.93 2.41
N ILE A 13 -7.31 -7.56 2.59
CA ILE A 13 -6.68 -7.70 3.92
C ILE A 13 -6.47 -6.29 4.50
N ALA A 14 -6.96 -6.08 5.73
CA ALA A 14 -7.12 -4.76 6.31
C ALA A 14 -5.79 -3.97 6.43
N ASP A 15 -5.75 -2.77 5.87
CA ASP A 15 -4.63 -1.84 6.06
C ASP A 15 -4.81 -1.04 7.36
N GLN A 16 -3.75 -1.00 8.17
CA GLN A 16 -3.76 -0.41 9.52
C GLN A 16 -4.96 -0.90 10.36
N ALA A 17 -5.12 -2.22 10.45
CA ALA A 17 -6.30 -2.87 11.01
C ALA A 17 -6.85 -2.20 12.28
N MET A 18 -8.16 -1.98 12.25
CA MET A 18 -8.99 -1.49 13.34
C MET A 18 -10.03 -2.56 13.67
N GLU A 19 -10.39 -2.72 14.93
CA GLU A 19 -11.42 -3.65 15.39
C GLU A 19 -12.61 -2.89 15.93
N THR A 20 -13.81 -3.26 15.49
CA THR A 20 -15.05 -2.61 15.93
C THR A 20 -15.47 -3.10 17.31
N SER A 21 -15.91 -2.18 18.18
CA SER A 21 -16.35 -2.56 19.54
C SER A 21 -17.71 -3.28 19.58
N CYS A 22 -18.48 -3.23 18.49
CA CYS A 22 -19.84 -3.76 18.44
C CYS A 22 -19.91 -5.25 18.04
N CYS A 23 -19.01 -5.71 17.17
CA CYS A 23 -19.02 -7.09 16.68
C CYS A 23 -17.61 -7.67 16.47
N HIS A 24 -16.57 -6.98 16.95
CA HIS A 24 -15.17 -7.41 16.87
C HIS A 24 -14.67 -7.64 15.44
N GLN A 25 -15.34 -7.05 14.46
CA GLN A 25 -14.94 -7.17 13.07
C GLN A 25 -13.75 -6.26 12.77
N VAL A 26 -12.79 -6.78 12.00
CA VAL A 26 -11.61 -6.05 11.54
C VAL A 26 -11.93 -5.23 10.28
N HIS A 27 -11.51 -3.97 10.25
CA HIS A 27 -11.63 -3.04 9.13
C HIS A 27 -10.30 -2.32 8.85
N CYS A 28 -10.13 -1.76 7.65
CA CYS A 28 -9.07 -0.79 7.42
C CYS A 28 -9.35 0.50 8.20
N ARG A 29 -8.31 1.19 8.69
CA ARG A 29 -8.46 2.50 9.33
C ARG A 29 -9.19 3.51 8.44
N ALA A 30 -8.77 3.62 7.19
CA ALA A 30 -9.37 4.54 6.22
C ALA A 30 -10.82 4.15 5.86
N CYS A 31 -11.16 2.86 5.86
CA CYS A 31 -12.51 2.40 5.53
C CYS A 31 -13.50 2.68 6.67
N VAL A 32 -13.16 2.33 7.91
CA VAL A 32 -14.07 2.52 9.05
C VAL A 32 -14.26 4.00 9.38
N ALA A 33 -13.26 4.85 9.15
CA ALA A 33 -13.36 6.30 9.35
C ALA A 33 -14.37 6.99 8.41
N ARG A 34 -14.80 6.33 7.33
CA ARG A 34 -15.72 6.88 6.32
C ARG A 34 -17.18 6.47 6.51
N VAL A 35 -17.48 5.68 7.54
CA VAL A 35 -18.82 5.16 7.79
C VAL A 35 -19.24 5.42 9.24
N ASN A 36 -20.52 5.72 9.46
CA ASN A 36 -21.09 5.87 10.81
C ASN A 36 -21.81 4.60 11.29
N ARG A 37 -22.11 3.68 10.36
CA ARG A 37 -22.83 2.43 10.62
C ARG A 37 -21.93 1.25 10.29
N CYS A 38 -21.84 0.26 11.19
CA CYS A 38 -21.01 -0.91 10.98
C CYS A 38 -21.46 -1.68 9.74
N ALA A 39 -20.54 -1.96 8.81
CA ALA A 39 -20.85 -2.70 7.58
C ALA A 39 -21.24 -4.17 7.84
N GLN A 40 -20.87 -4.73 9.00
CA GLN A 40 -21.13 -6.12 9.37
C GLN A 40 -22.45 -6.29 10.11
N CYS A 41 -22.64 -5.60 11.25
CA CYS A 41 -23.79 -5.79 12.13
C CYS A 41 -24.81 -4.64 12.12
N ARG A 42 -24.54 -3.58 11.32
CA ARG A 42 -25.38 -2.38 11.21
C ARG A 42 -25.54 -1.55 12.49
N HIS A 43 -24.72 -1.78 13.51
CA HIS A 43 -24.66 -0.95 14.72
C HIS A 43 -24.25 0.50 14.41
N GLU A 44 -24.85 1.46 15.11
CA GLU A 44 -24.65 2.90 14.92
C GLU A 44 -24.73 3.62 16.27
N PRO A 45 -23.75 4.47 16.65
CA PRO A 45 -22.54 4.80 15.89
C PRO A 45 -21.51 3.67 15.94
N VAL A 46 -20.84 3.41 14.81
CA VAL A 46 -19.70 2.49 14.77
C VAL A 46 -18.52 3.11 15.52
N ARG A 47 -17.95 2.36 16.45
CA ARG A 47 -16.69 2.68 17.12
C ARG A 47 -15.68 1.59 16.81
N ALA A 48 -14.44 1.98 16.54
CA ALA A 48 -13.36 1.06 16.26
C ALA A 48 -12.03 1.58 16.79
N GLU A 49 -11.20 0.67 17.27
CA GLU A 49 -9.89 0.95 17.86
C GLU A 49 -8.79 0.18 17.14
N ALA A 50 -7.54 0.63 17.27
CA ALA A 50 -6.42 -0.05 16.64
C ALA A 50 -6.21 -1.44 17.25
N SER A 51 -6.28 -2.49 16.42
CA SER A 51 -6.07 -3.86 16.90
C SER A 51 -4.61 -4.29 16.67
N ALA A 52 -3.80 -4.22 17.72
CA ALA A 52 -2.40 -4.62 17.67
C ALA A 52 -2.23 -6.12 17.36
N LEU A 53 -3.20 -6.95 17.75
CA LEU A 53 -3.22 -8.38 17.43
C LEU A 53 -3.48 -8.59 15.94
N ALA A 54 -4.55 -8.00 15.40
CA ALA A 54 -4.89 -8.13 13.98
C ALA A 54 -3.74 -7.63 13.09
N ARG A 55 -3.09 -6.51 13.44
CA ARG A 55 -1.92 -6.00 12.71
C ARG A 55 -0.77 -7.00 12.70
N ARG A 56 -0.37 -7.54 13.86
CA ARG A 56 0.68 -8.57 13.96
C ARG A 56 0.37 -9.83 13.14
N MET A 57 -0.89 -10.25 13.12
CA MET A 57 -1.33 -11.39 12.32
C MET A 57 -1.32 -11.10 10.82
N ILE A 58 -1.66 -9.88 10.41
CA ILE A 58 -1.59 -9.45 9.01
C ILE A 58 -0.13 -9.37 8.56
N ASP A 59 0.75 -8.83 9.40
CA ASP A 59 2.17 -8.68 9.09
C ASP A 59 2.85 -10.03 8.92
N SER A 60 2.41 -11.07 9.63
CA SER A 60 2.95 -12.43 9.51
C SER A 60 2.41 -13.23 8.32
N LEU A 61 1.40 -12.72 7.59
CA LEU A 61 0.86 -13.40 6.42
C LEU A 61 1.95 -13.54 5.35
N PRO A 62 2.05 -14.70 4.68
CA PRO A 62 3.00 -14.88 3.60
C PRO A 62 2.63 -13.97 2.42
N PHE A 63 3.62 -13.31 1.86
CA PHE A 63 3.51 -12.47 0.68
C PHE A 63 4.51 -12.94 -0.38
N LYS A 64 4.09 -12.90 -1.65
CA LYS A 64 4.95 -13.06 -2.82
C LYS A 64 4.93 -11.76 -3.60
N CYS A 65 6.10 -11.21 -3.89
CA CYS A 65 6.21 -10.03 -4.73
C CYS A 65 5.59 -10.27 -6.12
N PRO A 66 4.79 -9.32 -6.67
CA PRO A 66 4.24 -9.46 -8.02
C PRO A 66 5.30 -9.25 -9.11
N HIS A 67 6.46 -8.67 -8.76
CA HIS A 67 7.50 -8.29 -9.72
C HIS A 67 8.74 -9.18 -9.68
N CYS A 68 8.96 -9.91 -8.58
CA CYS A 68 10.10 -10.82 -8.43
C CYS A 68 9.71 -12.09 -7.66
N ASP A 69 10.66 -13.01 -7.52
CA ASP A 69 10.42 -14.30 -6.86
C ASP A 69 10.57 -14.25 -5.33
N ARG A 70 10.81 -13.06 -4.75
CA ARG A 70 10.93 -12.91 -3.29
C ARG A 70 9.61 -13.26 -2.62
N ARG A 71 9.74 -14.03 -1.54
CA ARG A 71 8.68 -14.37 -0.60
C ARG A 71 9.10 -13.90 0.79
N GLY A 72 8.14 -13.50 1.60
CA GLY A 72 8.40 -13.01 2.96
C GLY A 72 7.11 -12.69 3.70
N PRO A 73 7.21 -12.22 4.96
CA PRO A 73 6.06 -11.73 5.69
C PRO A 73 5.53 -10.42 5.07
N ARG A 74 4.21 -10.22 5.12
CA ARG A 74 3.56 -9.02 4.58
C ARG A 74 4.05 -7.73 5.25
N GLY A 75 4.52 -7.79 6.49
CA GLY A 75 5.12 -6.65 7.18
C GLY A 75 6.34 -6.06 6.44
N GLU A 76 7.09 -6.89 5.70
CA GLU A 76 8.28 -6.47 4.93
C GLU A 76 7.95 -5.96 3.52
N ILE A 77 6.68 -6.03 3.08
CA ILE A 77 6.30 -5.73 1.70
C ILE A 77 6.68 -4.31 1.28
N ARG A 78 6.41 -3.32 2.14
CA ARG A 78 6.61 -1.91 1.81
C ARG A 78 8.07 -1.59 1.58
N GLU A 79 8.94 -2.10 2.45
CA GLU A 79 10.39 -1.94 2.31
C GLU A 79 10.90 -2.68 1.06
N HIS A 80 10.38 -3.88 0.80
CA HIS A 80 10.73 -4.62 -0.40
C HIS A 80 10.31 -3.91 -1.69
N GLU A 81 9.09 -3.37 -1.78
CA GLU A 81 8.58 -2.72 -3.00
C GLU A 81 9.40 -1.47 -3.38
N VAL A 82 9.97 -0.77 -2.40
CA VAL A 82 10.87 0.37 -2.65
C VAL A 82 12.20 -0.09 -3.26
N ALA A 83 12.73 -1.22 -2.79
CA ALA A 83 14.03 -1.76 -3.23
C ALA A 83 13.93 -2.82 -4.34
N CYS A 84 12.73 -3.13 -4.85
CA CYS A 84 12.52 -4.23 -5.78
C CYS A 84 13.08 -3.88 -7.17
N GLU A 85 14.21 -4.47 -7.54
CA GLU A 85 14.90 -4.23 -8.82
C GLU A 85 14.05 -4.57 -10.07
N ARG A 86 13.09 -5.48 -9.90
CA ARG A 86 12.20 -5.92 -10.99
C ARG A 86 10.88 -5.15 -11.04
N ARG A 87 10.66 -4.19 -10.12
CA ARG A 87 9.45 -3.37 -10.12
C ARG A 87 9.56 -2.29 -11.20
N PRO A 88 8.64 -2.24 -12.17
CA PRO A 88 8.64 -1.18 -13.17
C PRO A 88 8.27 0.16 -12.53
N ILE A 89 9.07 1.20 -12.81
CA ILE A 89 8.85 2.57 -12.36
C ILE A 89 8.10 3.32 -13.45
N LYS A 90 6.97 3.91 -13.09
CA LYS A 90 6.20 4.81 -13.98
C LYS A 90 6.81 6.21 -13.92
N CYS A 91 6.96 6.85 -15.07
CA CYS A 91 7.40 8.24 -15.11
C CYS A 91 6.40 9.16 -14.39
N PRO A 92 6.87 10.04 -13.48
CA PRO A 92 5.99 10.95 -12.74
C PRO A 92 5.54 12.16 -13.56
N ALA A 93 6.14 12.40 -14.74
CA ALA A 93 5.76 13.51 -15.60
C ALA A 93 4.34 13.29 -16.17
N PRO A 94 3.43 14.28 -16.05
CA PRO A 94 2.02 14.11 -16.40
C PRO A 94 1.77 13.82 -17.89
N ASP A 95 2.68 14.27 -18.75
CA ASP A 95 2.69 14.11 -20.20
C ASP A 95 3.54 12.92 -20.67
N CYS A 96 4.08 12.11 -19.75
CA CYS A 96 4.91 10.95 -20.07
C CYS A 96 4.26 9.64 -19.63
N GLN A 97 4.12 8.71 -20.56
CA GLN A 97 3.54 7.39 -20.32
C GLN A 97 4.59 6.29 -20.11
N TYR A 98 5.87 6.65 -20.04
CA TYR A 98 6.95 5.68 -19.91
C TYR A 98 6.83 4.87 -18.61
N GLN A 99 7.07 3.56 -18.72
CA GLN A 99 7.22 2.64 -17.60
C GLN A 99 8.30 1.61 -17.94
N GLY A 100 9.25 1.39 -17.04
CA GLY A 100 10.35 0.44 -17.25
C GLY A 100 11.11 0.14 -15.96
N LEU A 101 12.12 -0.73 -16.02
CA LEU A 101 12.95 -1.03 -14.84
C LEU A 101 13.83 0.17 -14.47
N ALA A 102 14.37 0.17 -13.26
CA ALA A 102 15.18 1.28 -12.75
C ALA A 102 16.33 1.70 -13.69
N PRO A 103 17.12 0.78 -14.29
CA PRO A 103 18.20 1.17 -15.22
C PRO A 103 17.67 1.88 -16.47
N GLU A 104 16.61 1.35 -17.07
CA GLU A 104 15.99 1.89 -18.28
C GLU A 104 15.29 3.22 -17.99
N PHE A 105 14.70 3.33 -16.79
CA PHE A 105 14.06 4.56 -16.32
C PHE A 105 15.06 5.71 -16.16
N LEU A 106 16.27 5.45 -15.65
CA LEU A 106 17.32 6.47 -15.56
C LEU A 106 17.76 6.97 -16.95
N LEU A 107 17.87 6.07 -17.93
CA LEU A 107 18.14 6.44 -19.33
C LEU A 107 16.98 7.27 -19.90
N HIS A 108 15.74 6.84 -19.69
CA HIS A 108 14.55 7.59 -20.10
C HIS A 108 14.54 9.03 -19.54
N LEU A 109 14.83 9.19 -18.24
CA LEU A 109 14.91 10.50 -17.60
C LEU A 109 16.00 11.38 -18.22
N LYS A 110 17.18 10.80 -18.47
CA LYS A 110 18.30 11.49 -19.14
C LYS A 110 17.97 11.93 -20.56
N ASP A 111 17.24 11.13 -21.32
CA ASP A 111 17.03 11.38 -22.75
C ASP A 111 15.77 12.23 -23.03
N LYS A 112 14.71 12.06 -22.24
CA LYS A 112 13.41 12.71 -22.47
C LYS A 112 13.08 13.82 -21.49
N HIS A 113 13.70 13.83 -20.30
CA HIS A 113 13.42 14.80 -19.25
C HIS A 113 14.65 15.60 -18.79
N ARG A 114 15.75 15.56 -19.55
CA ARG A 114 17.01 16.23 -19.25
C ARG A 114 16.85 17.67 -18.79
N GLU A 115 16.11 18.47 -19.57
CA GLU A 115 15.98 19.89 -19.28
C GLU A 115 15.14 20.15 -18.03
N ALA A 116 14.09 19.35 -17.81
CA ALA A 116 13.25 19.46 -16.63
C ALA A 116 14.04 19.12 -15.36
N LEU A 117 14.95 18.13 -15.43
CA LEU A 117 15.89 17.80 -14.36
C LEU A 117 16.86 18.93 -14.08
N LEU A 118 17.48 19.51 -15.11
CA LEU A 118 18.42 20.63 -14.95
C LEU A 118 17.74 21.87 -14.35
N ARG A 119 16.50 22.18 -14.76
CA ARG A 119 15.73 23.32 -14.24
C ARG A 119 15.33 23.18 -12.77
N ASN A 120 15.29 21.96 -12.24
CA ASN A 120 14.87 21.68 -10.86
C ASN A 120 15.96 20.92 -10.10
N ALA A 121 17.24 21.08 -10.47
CA ALA A 121 18.34 20.34 -9.89
C ALA A 121 18.47 20.60 -8.38
N ASP A 122 18.12 21.80 -7.92
CA ASP A 122 18.04 22.19 -6.51
C ASP A 122 17.09 21.29 -5.70
N LYS A 123 15.98 20.85 -6.31
CA LYS A 123 14.98 19.98 -5.67
C LYS A 123 15.37 18.51 -5.66
N CYS A 124 16.39 18.12 -6.44
CA CYS A 124 16.84 16.74 -6.51
C CYS A 124 17.77 16.35 -5.35
N PHE A 125 18.38 17.33 -4.68
CA PHE A 125 19.38 17.14 -3.62
C PHE A 125 19.06 17.86 -2.31
N ALA A 126 17.89 18.51 -2.23
CA ALA A 126 17.35 19.14 -1.02
C ALA A 126 16.45 18.17 -0.25
#